data_AF-A0AAV5YC83-F1
#
_entry.id   AF-A0AAV5YC83-F1
#
_cell.length_a   1.000
_cell.length_b   1.000
_cell.length_c   1.000
_cell.angle_alpha   90.00
_cell.angle_beta   90.00
_cell.angle_gamma   90.00
#
_symmetry.space_group_name_H-M   'P 1'
#
loop_
_entity.id
_entity.type
_entity.pdbx_description
1 polymer ?
#
loop_
_entity_poly.entity_id
_entity_poly.type
_entity_poly.pdbx_seq_one_letter_code
_entity_poly.pdbx_strand_id
1 'polypeptide(L)'
;MTTRVLPLSLILLLALGGRGAARAEGPKLPVFVGACYCRAAGELSCTAGLTESECRRRCDEALCDDWFWKERLPCWNWGYGG
;
A
#
# COMPACT_ATOMS: atom_id res chain seq x y z
N MET A 1 55.67 28.65 28.34
CA MET A 1 54.38 29.31 28.02
C MET A 1 54.18 29.34 26.51
N THR A 2 53.27 28.52 25.96
CA THR A 2 52.33 28.86 24.87
C THR A 2 51.60 27.60 24.41
N THR A 3 50.50 27.28 25.10
CA THR A 3 49.59 26.19 24.78
C THR A 3 48.75 26.61 23.58
N ARG A 4 48.93 25.97 22.42
CA ARG A 4 48.06 26.17 21.24
C ARG A 4 46.81 25.30 21.40
N VAL A 5 45.74 25.92 21.88
CA VAL A 5 44.42 25.31 21.99
C VAL A 5 43.80 25.30 20.60
N LEU A 6 43.81 24.14 19.91
CA LEU A 6 43.06 23.97 18.66
C LEU A 6 41.55 23.99 18.97
N PRO A 7 40.72 24.71 18.18
CA PRO A 7 39.33 24.94 18.50
C PRO A 7 38.52 23.65 18.27
N LEU A 8 38.17 22.96 19.37
CA LEU A 8 37.20 21.87 19.41
C LEU A 8 35.79 22.28 18.91
N SER A 9 35.59 23.58 18.64
CA SER A 9 34.29 24.18 18.34
C SER A 9 33.74 23.87 16.94
N LEU A 10 34.54 23.34 16.01
CA LEU A 10 34.07 23.12 14.63
C LEU A 10 33.33 21.79 14.43
N ILE A 11 33.45 20.82 15.35
CA ILE A 11 32.88 19.48 15.16
C ILE A 11 31.39 19.42 15.54
N LEU A 12 30.89 20.33 16.39
CA LEU A 12 29.52 20.24 16.90
C LEU A 12 28.43 20.69 15.90
N LEU A 13 28.79 21.40 14.82
CA LEU A 13 27.84 21.93 13.83
C LEU A 13 27.40 20.89 12.78
N LEU A 14 28.09 19.75 12.67
CA LEU A 14 27.74 18.70 11.68
C LEU A 14 26.72 17.68 12.18
N ALA A 15 26.40 17.65 13.48
CA ALA A 15 25.44 16.69 14.04
C ALA A 15 23.96 17.11 13.90
N LEU A 16 23.68 18.35 13.49
CA LEU A 16 22.31 18.91 13.45
C LEU A 16 21.69 19.01 12.04
N GLY A 17 22.27 18.34 11.05
CA GLY A 17 21.83 18.43 9.64
C GLY A 17 20.90 17.31 9.16
N GLY A 18 20.70 16.25 9.93
CA GLY A 18 19.85 15.11 9.56
C GLY A 18 18.39 15.31 9.97
N ARG A 19 17.81 16.49 9.72
CA ARG A 19 16.36 16.70 9.86
C ARG A 19 15.66 15.68 8.96
N GLY A 20 14.77 14.90 9.58
CA GLY A 20 14.06 13.79 8.97
C GLY A 20 13.68 14.11 7.53
N ALA A 21 14.08 13.22 6.63
CA ALA A 21 13.55 13.21 5.28
C ALA A 21 12.03 13.17 5.43
N ALA A 22 11.39 14.33 5.27
CA ALA A 22 9.98 14.39 4.95
C ALA A 22 9.87 13.48 3.74
N ARG A 23 9.29 12.29 3.91
CA ARG A 23 8.97 11.41 2.82
C ARG A 23 8.10 12.26 1.91
N ALA A 24 8.69 12.74 0.82
CA ALA A 24 7.94 13.41 -0.21
C ALA A 24 6.84 12.40 -0.57
N GLU A 25 5.59 12.76 -0.29
CA GLU A 25 4.46 12.03 -0.82
C GLU A 25 4.57 12.20 -2.33
N GLY A 26 5.25 11.25 -2.97
CA GLY A 26 5.31 11.16 -4.41
C GLY A 26 3.88 11.22 -4.96
N PRO A 27 3.71 11.64 -6.22
CA PRO A 27 2.38 11.75 -6.81
C PRO A 27 1.57 10.50 -6.49
N LYS A 28 0.46 10.65 -5.75
CA LYS A 28 -0.46 9.55 -5.44
C LYS A 28 -0.95 9.05 -6.80
N LEU A 29 -0.36 7.96 -7.28
CA LEU A 29 -0.81 7.29 -8.49
C LEU A 29 -2.32 7.02 -8.33
N PRO A 30 -3.11 7.15 -9.40
CA PRO A 30 -4.53 6.88 -9.32
C PRO A 30 -4.74 5.46 -8.79
N VAL A 31 -5.42 5.37 -7.66
CA VAL A 31 -5.74 4.10 -7.03
C VAL A 31 -6.97 3.55 -7.75
N PHE A 32 -6.76 2.51 -8.56
CA PHE A 32 -7.86 1.90 -9.29
C PHE A 32 -8.71 1.04 -8.36
N VAL A 33 -10.02 1.21 -8.49
CA VAL A 33 -11.03 0.39 -7.81
C VAL A 33 -11.68 -0.55 -8.83
N GLY A 34 -12.17 -1.67 -8.34
CA GLY A 34 -12.71 -2.73 -9.17
C GLY A 34 -13.59 -3.70 -8.40
N ALA A 35 -13.84 -4.85 -9.01
CA ALA A 35 -14.61 -5.93 -8.40
C ALA A 35 -13.66 -6.97 -7.80
N CYS A 36 -13.88 -7.27 -6.52
CA CYS A 36 -13.25 -8.35 -5.80
C CYS A 36 -14.15 -9.57 -5.79
N TYR A 37 -13.61 -10.73 -6.18
CA TYR A 37 -14.30 -12.00 -6.17
C TYR A 37 -13.60 -12.94 -5.21
N CYS A 38 -14.35 -13.49 -4.27
CA CYS A 38 -13.90 -14.47 -3.29
C CYS A 38 -14.72 -15.74 -3.49
N ARG A 39 -14.05 -16.88 -3.65
CA ARG A 39 -14.66 -18.20 -3.64
C ARG A 39 -14.42 -18.84 -2.28
N ALA A 40 -15.47 -19.29 -1.61
CA ALA A 40 -15.37 -20.01 -0.34
C ALA A 40 -16.40 -21.14 -0.31
N ALA A 41 -15.99 -22.35 0.06
CA ALA A 41 -16.81 -23.54 0.12
C ALA A 41 -17.62 -23.81 -1.17
N GLY A 42 -17.07 -23.45 -2.33
CA GLY A 42 -17.72 -23.60 -3.64
C GLY A 42 -18.68 -22.47 -4.03
N GLU A 43 -18.95 -21.50 -3.16
CA GLU A 43 -19.77 -20.32 -3.45
C GLU A 43 -18.89 -19.13 -3.88
N LEU A 44 -19.31 -18.41 -4.93
CA LEU A 44 -18.63 -17.22 -5.42
C LEU A 44 -19.33 -15.95 -4.91
N SER A 45 -18.65 -15.21 -4.05
CA SER A 45 -19.08 -13.89 -3.57
C SER A 45 -18.36 -12.77 -4.31
N CYS A 46 -19.04 -11.64 -4.54
CA CYS A 46 -18.43 -10.46 -5.15
C CYS A 46 -18.66 -9.19 -4.33
N THR A 47 -17.64 -8.33 -4.24
CA THR A 47 -17.71 -6.98 -3.66
C THR A 47 -17.07 -5.96 -4.61
N ALA A 48 -17.84 -4.95 -5.03
CA ALA A 48 -17.36 -3.89 -5.91
C ALA A 48 -16.73 -2.73 -5.13
N GLY A 49 -15.96 -1.89 -5.84
CA GLY A 49 -15.39 -0.66 -5.28
C GLY A 49 -14.16 -0.87 -4.39
N LEU A 50 -13.51 -2.04 -4.49
CA LEU A 50 -12.29 -2.34 -3.77
C LEU A 50 -11.06 -2.15 -4.66
N THR A 51 -9.99 -1.67 -4.07
CA THR A 51 -8.64 -1.82 -4.64
C THR A 51 -8.21 -3.28 -4.65
N GLU A 52 -7.20 -3.63 -5.45
CA GLU A 52 -6.63 -4.98 -5.42
C GLU A 52 -6.09 -5.34 -4.03
N SER A 53 -5.43 -4.40 -3.36
CA SER A 53 -4.89 -4.60 -2.01
C SER A 53 -5.97 -4.86 -0.96
N GLU A 54 -7.09 -4.13 -1.03
CA GLU A 54 -8.22 -4.36 -0.12
C GLU A 54 -8.91 -5.68 -0.43
N CYS A 55 -9.04 -6.04 -1.71
CA CYS A 55 -9.57 -7.34 -2.11
C CYS A 55 -8.74 -8.48 -1.51
N ARG A 56 -7.42 -8.44 -1.68
CA ARG A 56 -6.50 -9.44 -1.14
C ARG A 56 -6.64 -9.57 0.37
N ARG A 57 -6.49 -8.45 1.10
CA ARG A 57 -6.61 -8.43 2.57
C ARG A 57 -7.92 -9.04 3.04
N ARG A 58 -9.04 -8.65 2.41
CA ARG A 58 -10.36 -9.18 2.75
C ARG A 58 -10.47 -10.67 2.45
N CYS A 59 -9.93 -11.15 1.34
CA CYS A 59 -9.99 -12.56 0.97
C CYS A 59 -9.12 -13.42 1.90
N ASP A 60 -7.97 -12.91 2.33
CA ASP A 60 -7.11 -13.53 3.33
C ASP A 60 -7.84 -13.62 4.68
N GLU A 61 -8.49 -12.53 5.12
CA GLU A 61 -9.28 -12.49 6.36
C GLU A 61 -10.51 -13.42 6.31
N ALA A 62 -11.15 -13.53 5.15
CA ALA A 62 -12.33 -14.38 4.94
C ALA A 62 -11.99 -15.85 4.65
N LEU A 63 -10.69 -16.20 4.55
CA LEU A 63 -10.21 -17.54 4.22
C LEU A 63 -10.82 -18.10 2.92
N CYS A 64 -10.85 -17.28 1.87
CA CYS A 64 -11.31 -17.72 0.55
C CYS A 64 -10.44 -18.87 0.02
N ASP A 65 -11.05 -19.88 -0.59
CA ASP A 65 -10.36 -20.94 -1.33
C ASP A 65 -9.60 -20.39 -2.55
N ASP A 66 -10.20 -19.40 -3.22
CA ASP A 66 -9.66 -18.71 -4.38
C ASP A 66 -10.18 -17.27 -4.44
N TRP A 67 -9.43 -16.37 -5.07
CA TRP A 67 -9.88 -15.00 -5.26
C TRP A 67 -9.28 -14.35 -6.51
N PHE A 68 -10.02 -13.40 -7.08
CA PHE A 68 -9.53 -12.58 -8.18
C PHE A 68 -10.09 -11.15 -8.10
N TRP A 69 -9.33 -10.21 -8.66
CA TRP A 69 -9.73 -8.81 -8.75
C TRP A 69 -9.79 -8.35 -10.20
N LYS A 70 -10.80 -7.54 -10.52
CA LYS A 70 -11.00 -6.97 -11.86
C LYS A 70 -11.05 -5.45 -11.79
N GLU A 71 -10.02 -4.82 -12.31
CA GLU A 71 -9.91 -3.36 -12.40
C GLU A 71 -11.11 -2.74 -13.13
N ARG A 72 -11.68 -1.66 -12.57
CA ARG A 72 -12.71 -0.79 -13.19
C ARG A 72 -13.98 -1.51 -13.65
N LEU A 73 -14.21 -2.75 -13.23
CA LEU A 73 -15.41 -3.50 -13.53
C LEU A 73 -16.32 -3.60 -12.28
N PRO A 74 -17.65 -3.56 -12.46
CA PRO A 74 -18.57 -3.86 -11.38
C PRO A 74 -18.57 -5.37 -11.08
N CYS A 75 -19.21 -5.75 -9.98
CA CYS A 75 -19.53 -7.15 -9.75
C CYS A 75 -20.40 -7.69 -10.87
N TRP A 76 -19.83 -8.62 -11.62
CA TRP A 76 -20.50 -9.29 -12.72
C TRP A 76 -20.68 -10.77 -12.38
N ASN A 77 -21.93 -11.23 -12.36
CA ASN A 77 -22.27 -12.64 -12.28
C ASN A 77 -22.30 -13.18 -13.72
N TRP A 78 -21.42 -14.12 -14.06
CA TRP A 78 -21.30 -14.73 -15.40
C TRP A 78 -22.48 -15.64 -15.79
N GLY A 79 -23.65 -15.48 -15.16
CA GLY A 79 -24.85 -16.21 -15.51
C GLY A 79 -25.63 -15.45 -16.57
N TYR A 80 -25.34 -15.73 -17.86
CA TYR A 80 -26.28 -15.80 -18.98
C TYR A 80 -25.46 -16.02 -20.27
N GLY A 81 -25.45 -17.26 -20.75
CA GLY A 81 -24.78 -17.63 -22.01
C GLY A 81 -25.06 -19.08 -22.41
N GLY A 82 -26.32 -19.34 -22.80
CA GLY A 82 -26.76 -20.38 -23.75
C GLY A 82 -26.30 -21.82 -23.54
#